data_AF-A0A6J1BH85-F1
#
_entry.id   AF-A0A6J1BH85-F1
#
_cell.length_a   1.000
_cell.length_b   1.000
_cell.length_c   1.000
_cell.angle_alpha   90.00
_cell.angle_beta   90.00
_cell.angle_gamma   90.00
#
_symmetry.space_group_name_H-M   'P 1'
#
loop_
_entity.id
_entity.type
_entity.pdbx_description
1 polymer ?
#
loop_
_entity_poly.entity_id
_entity_poly.type
_entity_poly.pdbx_seq_one_letter_code
_entity_poly.pdbx_strand_id
1 'polypeptide(L)'
;MMKKLALQESITFPGKPTQSAPDCWFDDACILDMDYFVKTISGIKAKGVRPDLIGSIIAHYASKWLPDLSSNNTEKGLTNFEESSPESVTASWMKKRFFVETLVGILPPERDSVPCNFLLRLLRTANMVGVEPSYRAELEQRISWQLDQASLKELMIPSFSHTCGTLLDVELVIRLVKRFASLDEGARSGAALVKVAKLVDCYLAEAALDTNLSLDEFIALGGALPSHARAMDDGLYRAIDTYLKAHPGVPKQDRKVLCRLIDSRKLSPEASLHAAQNERLPVRAVIQVLFSEQTKLSRHIDWSGSFSGTRSPNPGLDAPARCLSKREMNAQQMEIKKLKEDLLRVQSQCIAMQMQMEKMLDKKKGFFRWRKLGLKPSFKSSVSAFEKIEEQEAEGEGEGEAAFGLQTPMDMKAKLVRGKTPPKWRKSMS
;
A
#
# COMPACT_ATOMS: atom_id res chain seq x y z
N MET A 1 60.29 4.71 62.49
CA MET A 1 59.06 4.01 62.92
C MET A 1 57.93 4.32 61.93
N MET A 2 56.98 3.39 61.82
CA MET A 2 55.58 3.48 61.30
C MET A 2 55.03 4.87 60.88
N LYS A 3 54.19 5.03 59.85
CA LYS A 3 53.31 4.06 59.15
C LYS A 3 52.97 4.53 57.72
N LYS A 4 52.57 3.60 56.86
CA LYS A 4 52.19 3.79 55.44
C LYS A 4 50.69 4.11 55.31
N LEU A 5 50.34 5.13 54.51
CA LEU A 5 49.05 5.23 53.84
C LEU A 5 49.27 5.87 52.46
N ALA A 6 48.75 5.24 51.42
CA ALA A 6 48.77 5.75 50.05
C ALA A 6 47.35 6.17 49.66
N LEU A 7 47.21 7.30 48.99
CA LEU A 7 46.00 7.66 48.26
C LEU A 7 46.37 7.91 46.79
N GLN A 8 45.49 7.49 45.90
CA GLN A 8 45.70 7.44 44.47
C GLN A 8 44.77 8.46 43.81
N GLU A 9 45.30 9.56 43.29
CA GLU A 9 44.49 10.58 42.61
C GLU A 9 44.13 10.10 41.20
N SER A 10 42.83 9.89 40.96
CA SER A 10 42.29 9.54 39.65
C SER A 10 41.90 10.79 38.87
N ILE A 11 42.64 11.08 37.78
CA ILE A 11 42.33 12.14 36.83
C ILE A 11 41.01 11.80 36.11
N THR A 12 39.98 12.63 36.30
CA THR A 12 38.69 12.48 35.63
C THR A 12 38.67 13.27 34.32
N PHE A 13 38.58 12.55 33.19
CA PHE A 13 38.30 13.16 31.88
C PHE A 13 36.81 13.50 31.75
N PRO A 14 36.44 14.56 31.00
CA PRO A 14 35.03 14.92 30.80
C PRO A 14 34.31 13.84 29.99
N GLY A 15 33.14 13.44 30.48
CA GLY A 15 32.31 12.40 29.85
C GLY A 15 31.70 12.83 28.52
N LYS A 16 31.34 11.84 27.68
CA LYS A 16 30.50 12.02 26.50
C LYS A 16 29.21 12.79 26.84
N PRO A 17 28.64 13.57 25.91
CA PRO A 17 27.31 14.12 26.09
C PRO A 17 26.30 12.98 26.24
N THR A 18 25.66 12.92 27.40
CA THR A 18 24.55 12.02 27.69
C THR A 18 23.39 12.31 26.74
N GLN A 19 22.62 11.29 26.38
CA GLN A 19 21.43 11.43 25.53
C GLN A 19 20.48 12.46 26.17
N SER A 20 20.10 13.48 25.41
CA SER A 20 19.22 14.56 25.85
C SER A 20 17.87 14.01 26.30
N ALA A 21 17.35 14.55 27.40
CA ALA A 21 15.98 14.31 27.82
C ALA A 21 15.00 14.79 26.72
N PRO A 22 13.75 14.29 26.71
CA PRO A 22 12.70 14.87 25.88
C PRO A 22 12.27 16.21 26.48
N ASP A 23 13.06 17.25 26.20
CA ASP A 23 12.86 18.59 26.76
C ASP A 23 11.56 19.26 26.26
N CYS A 24 11.04 20.17 27.09
CA CYS A 24 9.71 20.76 27.06
C CYS A 24 9.22 21.19 25.65
N TRP A 25 7.96 20.85 25.34
CA TRP A 25 7.32 21.23 24.08
C TRP A 25 6.65 22.61 24.18
N PHE A 26 7.11 23.55 23.34
CA PHE A 26 6.48 24.87 23.12
C PHE A 26 6.51 25.87 24.30
N ASP A 27 7.60 25.89 25.08
CA ASP A 27 7.93 27.06 25.93
C ASP A 27 8.16 28.33 25.07
N ASP A 28 8.16 29.51 25.68
CA ASP A 28 8.44 30.79 24.99
C ASP A 28 9.83 30.81 24.31
N ALA A 29 10.78 30.04 24.84
CA ALA A 29 12.08 29.79 24.23
C ALA A 29 11.98 29.08 22.85
N CYS A 30 10.99 28.20 22.66
CA CYS A 30 10.71 27.53 21.39
C CYS A 30 10.13 28.51 20.35
N ILE A 31 9.33 29.49 20.79
CA ILE A 31 8.78 30.54 19.92
C ILE A 31 9.93 31.44 19.43
N LEU A 32 10.85 31.82 20.31
CA LEU A 32 12.04 32.60 19.95
C LEU A 32 13.00 31.82 19.02
N ASP A 33 13.15 30.50 19.22
CA ASP A 33 13.88 29.61 18.30
C ASP A 33 13.22 29.58 16.91
N MET A 34 11.88 29.55 16.85
CA MET A 34 11.15 29.58 15.58
C MET A 34 11.36 30.90 14.81
N ASP A 35 11.26 32.06 15.48
CA ASP A 35 11.54 33.35 14.86
C ASP A 35 12.97 33.45 14.30
N TYR A 36 13.94 32.92 15.06
CA TYR A 36 15.32 32.84 14.61
C TYR A 36 15.49 31.88 13.43
N PHE A 37 14.78 30.75 13.44
CA PHE A 37 14.76 29.78 12.35
C PHE A 37 14.16 30.37 11.06
N VAL A 38 13.02 31.07 11.13
CA VAL A 38 12.38 31.74 9.99
C VAL A 38 13.33 32.80 9.38
N LYS A 39 13.99 33.61 10.21
CA LYS A 39 15.00 34.59 9.76
C LYS A 39 16.20 33.89 9.10
N THR A 40 16.67 32.78 9.69
CA THR A 40 17.77 31.97 9.15
C THR A 40 17.41 31.37 7.78
N ILE A 41 16.22 30.77 7.64
CA ILE A 41 15.72 30.24 6.36
C ILE A 41 15.58 31.35 5.31
N SER A 42 15.12 32.53 5.71
CA SER A 42 15.03 33.70 4.82
C SER A 42 16.41 34.16 4.34
N GLY A 43 17.42 34.20 5.22
CA GLY A 43 18.81 34.47 4.87
C GLY A 43 19.47 33.39 4.02
N ILE A 44 19.06 32.13 4.16
CA ILE A 44 19.50 31.00 3.32
C ILE A 44 18.87 31.11 1.92
N LYS A 45 17.57 31.44 1.82
CA LYS A 45 16.89 31.73 0.54
C LYS A 45 17.56 32.87 -0.21
N ALA A 46 17.87 33.97 0.48
CA ALA A 46 18.55 35.14 -0.11
C ALA A 46 19.97 34.83 -0.66
N LYS A 47 20.61 33.75 -0.20
CA LYS A 47 21.91 33.27 -0.71
C LYS A 47 21.79 32.33 -1.93
N GLY A 48 20.59 32.10 -2.45
CA GLY A 48 20.36 31.24 -3.62
C GLY A 48 20.57 29.75 -3.35
N VAL A 49 20.42 29.30 -2.10
CA VAL A 49 20.52 27.88 -1.76
C VAL A 49 19.36 27.11 -2.39
N ARG A 50 19.64 25.89 -2.90
CA ARG A 50 18.67 25.08 -3.66
C ARG A 50 17.42 24.77 -2.80
N PRO A 51 16.19 24.86 -3.37
CA PRO A 51 14.93 24.60 -2.66
C PRO A 51 14.85 23.24 -1.95
N ASP A 52 15.38 22.17 -2.56
CA ASP A 52 15.38 20.81 -1.98
C ASP A 52 16.18 20.71 -0.67
N LEU A 53 17.30 21.43 -0.57
CA LEU A 53 18.08 21.52 0.66
C LEU A 53 17.34 22.34 1.72
N ILE A 54 16.69 23.44 1.34
CA ILE A 54 15.88 24.26 2.25
C ILE A 54 14.70 23.47 2.80
N GLY A 55 13.97 22.75 1.93
CA GLY A 55 12.88 21.86 2.32
C GLY A 55 13.35 20.73 3.24
N SER A 56 14.54 20.17 2.99
CA SER A 56 15.17 19.17 3.87
C SER A 56 15.52 19.72 5.26
N ILE A 57 16.05 20.95 5.33
CA ILE A 57 16.35 21.63 6.61
C ILE A 57 15.06 21.90 7.39
N ILE A 58 14.00 22.39 6.72
CA ILE A 58 12.69 22.61 7.34
C ILE A 58 12.07 21.29 7.82
N ALA A 59 12.12 20.23 7.01
CA ALA A 59 11.58 18.92 7.38
C ALA A 59 12.32 18.31 8.59
N HIS A 60 13.65 18.46 8.65
CA HIS A 60 14.45 18.04 9.80
C HIS A 60 14.13 18.86 11.06
N TYR A 61 14.05 20.19 10.96
CA TYR A 61 13.67 21.07 12.06
C TYR A 61 12.26 20.76 12.57
N ALA A 62 11.30 20.60 11.66
CA ALA A 62 9.92 20.24 11.98
C ALA A 62 9.85 18.87 12.69
N SER A 63 10.65 17.89 12.26
CA SER A 63 10.71 16.55 12.89
C SER A 63 11.28 16.55 14.31
N LYS A 64 12.06 17.57 14.70
CA LYS A 64 12.56 17.76 16.08
C LYS A 64 11.43 18.16 17.03
N TRP A 65 10.54 19.05 16.57
CA TRP A 65 9.46 19.64 17.37
C TRP A 65 8.10 18.94 17.22
N LEU A 66 7.90 18.22 16.12
CA LEU A 66 6.73 17.40 15.84
C LEU A 66 7.20 15.98 15.46
N PRO A 67 7.36 15.07 16.45
CA PRO A 67 7.82 13.70 16.19
C PRO A 67 6.96 12.93 15.17
N ASP A 68 5.67 13.26 15.07
CA ASP A 68 4.72 12.73 14.06
C ASP A 68 5.21 12.96 12.60
N LEU A 69 6.08 13.95 12.38
CA LEU A 69 6.68 14.27 11.07
C LEU A 69 7.99 13.51 10.80
N SER A 70 8.49 12.73 11.76
CA SER A 70 9.67 11.88 11.58
C SER A 70 9.32 10.61 10.77
N SER A 71 10.22 10.19 9.89
CA SER A 71 9.98 9.02 9.01
C SER A 71 10.19 7.67 9.72
N ASN A 72 10.62 7.69 10.98
CA ASN A 72 10.97 6.49 11.72
C ASN A 72 9.73 5.83 12.32
N ASN A 73 9.42 4.62 11.84
CA ASN A 73 8.34 3.75 12.35
C ASN A 73 8.63 3.22 13.77
N THR A 74 8.75 4.10 14.77
CA THR A 74 8.36 3.73 16.13
C THR A 74 6.86 3.92 16.25
N GLU A 75 6.14 2.80 16.35
CA GLU A 75 4.73 2.74 16.72
C GLU A 75 4.55 3.14 18.19
N LYS A 76 4.91 4.38 18.54
CA LYS A 76 4.28 5.07 19.66
C LYS A 76 2.89 5.42 19.16
N GLY A 77 1.90 4.65 19.60
CA GLY A 77 0.49 4.92 19.34
C GLY A 77 0.05 6.27 19.88
N LEU A 78 -1.24 6.56 19.75
CA LEU A 78 -1.92 7.78 20.19
C LEU A 78 -1.96 7.91 21.73
N THR A 79 -0.79 7.92 22.38
CA THR A 79 -0.58 8.02 23.83
C THR A 79 0.82 8.56 24.10
N ASN A 80 0.90 9.85 24.38
CA ASN A 80 1.70 10.45 25.46
C ASN A 80 1.43 11.96 25.45
N PHE A 81 0.24 12.35 25.90
CA PHE A 81 0.10 13.64 26.60
C PHE A 81 0.80 13.46 27.96
N GLU A 82 2.13 13.52 27.97
CA GLU A 82 2.87 13.70 29.23
C GLU A 82 2.70 15.16 29.63
N GLU A 83 1.75 15.33 30.55
CA GLU A 83 1.32 16.59 31.15
C GLU A 83 2.50 17.25 31.86
N SER A 84 3.12 18.22 31.20
CA SER A 84 4.21 19.04 31.73
C SER A 84 3.92 20.51 31.48
N SER A 85 4.15 21.34 32.50
CA SER A 85 3.77 22.76 32.62
C SER A 85 2.29 23.01 32.97
N PRO A 86 1.97 23.96 33.88
CA PRO A 86 0.60 24.39 34.20
C PRO A 86 0.00 25.31 33.12
N GLU A 87 0.28 25.05 31.84
CA GLU A 87 -0.25 25.82 30.72
C GLU A 87 -1.57 25.20 30.22
N SER A 88 -2.55 26.04 29.87
CA SER A 88 -3.85 25.56 29.39
C SER A 88 -3.69 24.70 28.13
N VAL A 89 -4.40 23.57 28.07
CA VAL A 89 -4.48 22.69 26.89
C VAL A 89 -4.79 23.48 25.62
N THR A 90 -5.64 24.51 25.73
CA THR A 90 -5.98 25.40 24.61
C THR A 90 -4.80 26.26 24.14
N ALA A 91 -3.93 26.71 25.03
CA ALA A 91 -2.74 27.51 24.68
C ALA A 91 -1.68 26.64 24.01
N SER A 92 -1.40 25.44 24.55
CA SER A 92 -0.51 24.45 23.90
C SER A 92 -1.01 24.08 22.50
N TRP A 93 -2.32 23.91 22.32
CA TRP A 93 -2.94 23.67 21.02
C TRP A 93 -2.76 24.85 20.05
N MET A 94 -2.99 26.08 20.50
CA MET A 94 -2.77 27.29 19.69
C MET A 94 -1.29 27.46 19.30
N LYS A 95 -0.35 27.19 20.21
CA LYS A 95 1.10 27.19 19.92
C LYS A 95 1.44 26.15 18.85
N LYS A 96 0.93 24.92 18.97
CA LYS A 96 1.13 23.85 17.96
C LYS A 96 0.53 24.24 16.60
N ARG A 97 -0.65 24.86 16.58
CA ARG A 97 -1.29 25.38 15.36
C ARG A 97 -0.42 26.46 14.70
N PHE A 98 -0.03 27.49 15.44
CA PHE A 98 0.81 28.58 14.95
C PHE A 98 2.14 28.06 14.39
N PHE A 99 2.76 27.08 15.05
CA PHE A 99 3.97 26.43 14.57
C PHE A 99 3.76 25.72 13.22
N VAL A 100 2.66 24.99 13.04
CA VAL A 100 2.31 24.35 11.77
C VAL A 100 2.03 25.37 10.67
N GLU A 101 1.24 26.42 10.95
CA GLU A 101 0.95 27.50 10.00
C GLU A 101 2.24 28.22 9.55
N THR A 102 3.14 28.52 10.50
CA THR A 102 4.45 29.12 10.21
C THR A 102 5.36 28.18 9.41
N LEU A 103 5.36 26.88 9.72
CA LEU A 103 6.10 25.87 8.94
C LEU A 103 5.64 25.84 7.49
N VAL A 104 4.32 25.87 7.22
CA VAL A 104 3.78 25.91 5.86
C VAL A 104 4.23 27.18 5.14
N GLY A 105 4.10 28.34 5.79
CA GLY A 105 4.48 29.64 5.21
C GLY A 105 5.97 29.78 4.84
N ILE A 106 6.87 28.97 5.43
CA ILE A 106 8.29 28.97 5.04
C ILE A 106 8.68 27.90 4.00
N LEU A 107 7.79 26.97 3.62
CA LEU A 107 8.11 25.91 2.65
C LEU A 107 8.50 26.51 1.28
N PRO A 108 9.59 26.07 0.62
CA PRO A 108 9.95 26.52 -0.73
C PRO A 108 8.81 26.19 -1.72
N PRO A 109 8.32 27.14 -2.53
CA PRO A 109 7.14 26.93 -3.39
C PRO A 109 7.36 25.92 -4.53
N GLU A 110 8.61 25.58 -4.84
CA GLU A 110 9.00 24.73 -5.94
C GLU A 110 8.53 23.27 -5.74
N ARG A 111 8.08 22.65 -6.83
CA ARG A 111 7.76 21.21 -6.87
C ARG A 111 8.99 20.38 -6.45
N ASP A 112 8.76 19.27 -5.77
CA ASP A 112 9.78 18.30 -5.33
C ASP A 112 10.85 18.87 -4.36
N SER A 113 10.70 20.12 -3.89
CA SER A 113 11.54 20.72 -2.85
C SER A 113 11.34 20.10 -1.46
N VAL A 114 10.15 19.52 -1.22
CA VAL A 114 9.75 18.89 0.04
C VAL A 114 9.07 17.56 -0.29
N PRO A 115 9.50 16.41 0.28
CA PRO A 115 8.94 15.10 -0.06
C PRO A 115 7.43 14.97 0.22
N CYS A 116 6.66 14.42 -0.71
CA CYS A 116 5.21 14.26 -0.59
C CYS A 116 4.76 13.58 0.71
N ASN A 117 5.46 12.53 1.17
CA ASN A 117 5.14 11.85 2.43
C ASN A 117 5.36 12.73 3.67
N PHE A 118 6.27 13.72 3.64
CA PHE A 118 6.37 14.72 4.70
C PHE A 118 5.20 15.71 4.64
N LEU A 119 4.83 16.19 3.46
CA LEU A 119 3.68 17.09 3.29
C LEU A 119 2.36 16.44 3.75
N LEU A 120 2.16 15.15 3.47
CA LEU A 120 0.99 14.39 3.92
C LEU A 120 0.91 14.28 5.46
N ARG A 121 2.05 14.01 6.13
CA ARG A 121 2.12 14.01 7.60
C ARG A 121 1.90 15.39 8.18
N LEU A 122 2.45 16.43 7.55
CA LEU A 122 2.21 17.83 7.94
C LEU A 122 0.73 18.20 7.75
N LEU A 123 0.08 17.76 6.67
CA LEU A 123 -1.35 17.95 6.44
C LEU A 123 -2.21 17.19 7.46
N ARG A 124 -1.83 15.97 7.84
CA ARG A 124 -2.48 15.24 8.95
C ARG A 124 -2.40 16.02 10.25
N THR A 125 -1.23 16.55 10.62
CA THR A 125 -1.07 17.39 11.81
C THR A 125 -1.84 18.70 11.67
N ALA A 126 -1.88 19.30 10.49
CA ALA A 126 -2.58 20.55 10.19
C ALA A 126 -4.11 20.41 10.30
N ASN A 127 -4.67 19.32 9.78
CA ASN A 127 -6.09 18.98 9.94
C ASN A 127 -6.43 18.67 11.41
N MET A 128 -5.55 17.94 12.11
CA MET A 128 -5.71 17.66 13.54
C MET A 128 -5.78 18.94 14.37
N VAL A 129 -4.88 19.92 14.16
CA VAL A 129 -4.87 21.19 14.92
C VAL A 129 -5.83 22.26 14.37
N GLY A 130 -6.48 21.98 13.23
CA GLY A 130 -7.49 22.83 12.61
C GLY A 130 -6.97 24.14 12.04
N VAL A 131 -5.82 24.13 11.33
CA VAL A 131 -5.20 25.33 10.73
C VAL A 131 -6.14 26.12 9.80
N GLU A 132 -5.78 27.36 9.46
CA GLU A 132 -6.56 28.19 8.55
C GLU A 132 -6.71 27.51 7.17
N PRO A 133 -7.89 27.60 6.50
CA PRO A 133 -8.10 27.03 5.18
C PRO A 133 -7.09 27.45 4.10
N SER A 134 -6.43 28.60 4.26
CA SER A 134 -5.33 29.09 3.43
C SER A 134 -4.14 28.10 3.40
N TYR A 135 -3.53 27.82 4.56
CA TYR A 135 -2.42 26.89 4.72
C TYR A 135 -2.81 25.45 4.35
N ARG A 136 -4.04 25.03 4.67
CA ARG A 136 -4.56 23.72 4.23
C ARG A 136 -4.63 23.63 2.70
N ALA A 137 -5.17 24.65 2.03
CA ALA A 137 -5.26 24.68 0.57
C ALA A 137 -3.88 24.71 -0.09
N GLU A 138 -2.91 25.40 0.52
CA GLU A 138 -1.51 25.40 0.05
C GLU A 138 -0.87 24.01 0.16
N LEU A 139 -1.03 23.32 1.30
CA LEU A 139 -0.58 21.94 1.46
C LEU A 139 -1.25 20.99 0.46
N GLU A 140 -2.58 21.05 0.32
CA GLU A 140 -3.32 20.26 -0.68
C GLU A 140 -2.76 20.49 -2.10
N GLN A 141 -2.53 21.74 -2.48
CA GLN A 141 -1.99 22.11 -3.79
C GLN A 141 -0.59 21.52 -4.03
N ARG A 142 0.31 21.63 -3.04
CA ARG A 142 1.68 21.12 -3.10
C ARG A 142 1.74 19.59 -3.15
N ILE A 143 0.85 18.91 -2.42
CA ILE A 143 0.71 17.44 -2.44
C ILE A 143 0.19 16.98 -3.80
N SER A 144 -0.84 17.63 -4.33
CA SER A 144 -1.45 17.28 -5.62
C SER A 144 -0.50 17.35 -6.82
N TRP A 145 0.59 18.11 -6.77
CA TRP A 145 1.60 18.11 -7.85
C TRP A 145 2.54 16.90 -7.85
N GLN A 146 2.68 16.20 -6.72
CA GLN A 146 3.62 15.08 -6.52
C GLN A 146 2.94 13.86 -5.88
N LEU A 147 1.63 13.72 -6.07
CA LEU A 147 0.81 12.62 -5.52
C LEU A 147 1.29 11.23 -5.97
N ASP A 148 2.06 11.15 -7.06
CA ASP A 148 2.69 9.91 -7.54
C ASP A 148 3.88 9.44 -6.70
N GLN A 149 4.34 10.26 -5.74
CA GLN A 149 5.36 9.96 -4.74
C GLN A 149 4.77 9.62 -3.37
N ALA A 150 3.44 9.74 -3.20
CA ALA A 150 2.76 9.42 -1.96
C ALA A 150 2.74 7.90 -1.72
N SER A 151 2.89 7.51 -0.45
CA SER A 151 2.61 6.15 -0.01
C SER A 151 1.18 6.03 0.51
N LEU A 152 0.59 4.83 0.41
CA LEU A 152 -0.75 4.55 0.93
C LEU A 152 -0.85 4.91 2.42
N LYS A 153 0.15 4.53 3.22
CA LYS A 153 0.20 4.79 4.67
C LYS A 153 0.00 6.28 4.99
N GLU A 154 0.73 7.16 4.33
CA GLU A 154 0.66 8.60 4.64
C GLU A 154 -0.56 9.28 3.97
N LEU A 155 -1.15 8.68 2.94
CA LEU A 155 -2.41 9.13 2.34
C LEU A 155 -3.64 8.79 3.21
N MET A 156 -3.55 7.78 4.07
CA MET A 156 -4.60 7.39 5.03
C MET A 156 -4.69 8.38 6.21
N ILE A 157 -5.12 9.60 5.92
CA ILE A 157 -5.33 10.67 6.89
C ILE A 157 -6.69 10.46 7.57
N PRO A 158 -6.74 10.40 8.92
CA PRO A 158 -8.00 10.28 9.65
C PRO A 158 -8.93 11.48 9.44
N SER A 159 -10.24 11.26 9.52
CA SER A 159 -11.19 12.36 9.65
C SER A 159 -11.12 12.96 11.05
N PHE A 160 -10.91 14.28 11.13
CA PHE A 160 -10.89 15.03 12.39
C PHE A 160 -12.18 15.86 12.62
N SER A 161 -13.17 15.73 11.73
CA SER A 161 -14.45 16.43 11.91
C SER A 161 -15.38 15.65 12.84
N HIS A 162 -15.92 16.34 13.85
CA HIS A 162 -16.91 15.81 14.79
C HIS A 162 -18.28 15.49 14.14
N THR A 163 -18.51 15.91 12.90
CA THR A 163 -19.73 15.60 12.13
C THR A 163 -19.55 14.44 11.14
N CYS A 164 -18.32 13.93 10.98
CA CYS A 164 -18.01 12.93 9.97
C CYS A 164 -18.13 11.51 10.56
N GLY A 165 -18.82 10.63 9.83
CA GLY A 165 -18.98 9.22 10.23
C GLY A 165 -17.80 8.34 9.84
N THR A 166 -16.98 8.75 8.86
CA THR A 166 -15.89 7.92 8.33
C THR A 166 -14.61 8.04 9.16
N LEU A 167 -13.84 6.96 9.21
CA LEU A 167 -12.53 6.88 9.85
C LEU A 167 -11.48 7.70 9.09
N LEU A 168 -11.61 7.82 7.77
CA LEU A 168 -10.69 8.51 6.87
C LEU A 168 -11.35 9.75 6.23
N ASP A 169 -10.55 10.79 5.97
CA ASP A 169 -10.97 11.96 5.19
C ASP A 169 -10.93 11.61 3.68
N VAL A 170 -11.98 10.97 3.20
CA VAL A 170 -12.11 10.54 1.79
C VAL A 170 -12.33 11.74 0.87
N GLU A 171 -13.06 12.77 1.33
CA GLU A 171 -13.20 14.04 0.60
C GLU A 171 -11.85 14.71 0.32
N LEU A 172 -10.92 14.70 1.26
CA LEU A 172 -9.55 15.18 1.03
C LEU A 172 -8.87 14.43 -0.10
N VAL A 173 -8.93 13.09 -0.11
CA VAL A 173 -8.30 12.31 -1.19
C VAL A 173 -8.99 12.58 -2.53
N ILE A 174 -10.31 12.76 -2.56
CA ILE A 174 -11.05 13.22 -3.76
C ILE A 174 -10.54 14.59 -4.23
N ARG A 175 -10.34 15.57 -3.33
CA ARG A 175 -9.78 16.90 -3.68
C ARG A 175 -8.35 16.77 -4.23
N LEU A 176 -7.49 15.99 -3.56
CA LEU A 176 -6.09 15.80 -3.95
C LEU A 176 -5.97 15.16 -5.34
N VAL A 177 -6.76 14.11 -5.60
CA VAL A 177 -6.76 13.37 -6.88
C VAL A 177 -7.36 14.22 -8.00
N LYS A 178 -8.46 14.95 -7.76
CA LYS A 178 -9.03 15.87 -8.76
C LYS A 178 -8.06 16.99 -9.15
N ARG A 179 -7.35 17.58 -8.18
CA ARG A 179 -6.28 18.58 -8.45
C ARG A 179 -5.14 17.98 -9.28
N PHE A 180 -4.66 16.77 -8.95
CA PHE A 180 -3.66 16.04 -9.74
C PHE A 180 -4.16 15.76 -11.16
N ALA A 181 -5.41 15.34 -11.31
CA ALA A 181 -6.05 15.06 -12.60
C ALA A 181 -6.30 16.32 -13.46
N SER A 182 -6.37 17.50 -12.83
CA SER A 182 -6.48 18.80 -13.50
C SER A 182 -5.14 19.44 -13.87
N LEU A 183 -4.01 18.85 -13.46
CA LEU A 183 -2.68 19.32 -13.83
C LEU A 183 -2.45 19.08 -15.33
N ASP A 184 -1.86 20.04 -16.04
CA ASP A 184 -1.56 19.90 -17.48
C ASP A 184 -0.77 18.63 -17.79
N GLU A 185 -1.06 18.01 -18.94
CA GLU A 185 -0.44 16.75 -19.37
C GLU A 185 1.08 16.92 -19.56
N GLY A 186 1.57 18.12 -19.91
CA GLY A 186 3.00 18.43 -19.95
C GLY A 186 3.69 18.37 -18.57
N ALA A 187 2.95 18.60 -17.49
CA ALA A 187 3.46 18.58 -16.11
C ALA A 187 3.24 17.22 -15.40
N ARG A 188 2.51 16.28 -16.03
CA ARG A 188 2.15 14.97 -15.49
C ARG A 188 2.57 13.86 -16.44
N SER A 189 3.67 13.17 -16.13
CA SER A 189 4.06 11.96 -16.87
C SER A 189 2.96 10.88 -16.78
N GLY A 190 2.72 10.16 -17.88
CA GLY A 190 1.84 8.98 -17.87
C GLY A 190 2.26 7.92 -16.83
N ALA A 191 3.55 7.82 -16.50
CA ALA A 191 4.02 6.97 -15.41
C ALA A 191 3.54 7.44 -14.03
N ALA A 192 3.49 8.75 -13.80
CA ALA A 192 2.94 9.34 -12.57
C ALA A 192 1.43 9.08 -12.48
N LEU A 193 0.71 9.24 -13.60
CA LEU A 193 -0.72 8.96 -13.68
C LEU A 193 -1.05 7.49 -13.34
N VAL A 194 -0.28 6.52 -13.86
CA VAL A 194 -0.44 5.09 -13.54
C VAL A 194 -0.13 4.79 -12.07
N LYS A 195 0.87 5.44 -11.46
CA LYS A 195 1.14 5.29 -10.02
C LYS A 195 -0.02 5.81 -9.18
N VAL A 196 -0.55 7.00 -9.49
CA VAL A 196 -1.69 7.58 -8.74
C VAL A 196 -2.95 6.73 -8.91
N ALA A 197 -3.22 6.16 -10.09
CA ALA A 197 -4.32 5.22 -10.26
C ALA A 197 -4.21 4.00 -9.34
N LYS A 198 -3.02 3.38 -9.26
CA LYS A 198 -2.77 2.27 -8.33
C LYS A 198 -2.90 2.69 -6.86
N LEU A 199 -2.44 3.88 -6.50
CA LEU A 199 -2.56 4.43 -5.15
C LEU A 199 -4.03 4.64 -4.76
N VAL A 200 -4.84 5.19 -5.68
CA VAL A 200 -6.29 5.39 -5.51
C VAL A 200 -7.02 4.06 -5.37
N ASP A 201 -6.71 3.07 -6.20
CA ASP A 201 -7.32 1.73 -6.13
C ASP A 201 -6.96 1.01 -4.83
N CYS A 202 -5.73 1.18 -4.33
CA CYS A 202 -5.33 0.71 -3.02
C CYS A 202 -6.07 1.43 -1.88
N TYR A 203 -6.15 2.76 -1.91
CA TYR A 203 -6.86 3.56 -0.91
C TYR A 203 -8.35 3.21 -0.87
N LEU A 204 -9.01 3.11 -2.01
CA LEU A 204 -10.42 2.74 -2.11
C LEU A 204 -10.70 1.36 -1.51
N ALA A 205 -9.79 0.39 -1.65
CA ALA A 205 -9.98 -0.93 -1.06
C ALA A 205 -9.85 -0.95 0.47
N GLU A 206 -9.05 -0.06 1.06
CA GLU A 206 -8.98 0.12 2.52
C GLU A 206 -10.18 0.94 3.02
N ALA A 207 -10.52 2.06 2.37
CA ALA A 207 -11.66 2.90 2.72
C ALA A 207 -13.00 2.14 2.60
N ALA A 208 -13.11 1.21 1.66
CA ALA A 208 -14.28 0.34 1.47
C ALA A 208 -14.60 -0.60 2.64
N LEU A 209 -13.68 -0.76 3.61
CA LEU A 209 -13.93 -1.50 4.85
C LEU A 209 -14.76 -0.70 5.87
N ASP A 210 -14.81 0.63 5.73
CA ASP A 210 -15.60 1.52 6.57
C ASP A 210 -17.07 1.49 6.14
N THR A 211 -17.96 1.04 7.03
CA THR A 211 -19.41 0.94 6.77
C THR A 211 -20.11 2.29 6.63
N ASN A 212 -19.43 3.38 6.98
CA ASN A 212 -19.95 4.74 6.88
C ASN A 212 -19.53 5.44 5.56
N LEU A 213 -18.73 4.78 4.71
CA LEU A 213 -18.31 5.32 3.41
C LEU A 213 -19.52 5.43 2.46
N SER A 214 -19.85 6.65 2.06
CA SER A 214 -20.96 6.86 1.13
C SER A 214 -20.65 6.31 -0.26
N LEU A 215 -21.72 5.86 -0.93
CA LEU A 215 -21.64 5.38 -2.31
C LEU A 215 -21.12 6.48 -3.26
N ASP A 216 -21.54 7.73 -3.03
CA ASP A 216 -21.17 8.87 -3.87
C ASP A 216 -19.69 9.23 -3.74
N GLU A 217 -19.10 9.17 -2.54
CA GLU A 217 -17.66 9.33 -2.35
C GLU A 217 -16.87 8.21 -3.05
N PHE A 218 -17.31 6.95 -2.89
CA PHE A 218 -16.66 5.81 -3.55
C PHE A 218 -16.66 6.00 -5.08
N ILE A 219 -17.81 6.35 -5.67
CA ILE A 219 -17.93 6.59 -7.12
C ILE A 219 -17.09 7.79 -7.54
N ALA A 220 -17.15 8.89 -6.79
CA ALA A 220 -16.44 10.13 -7.10
C ALA A 220 -14.92 9.95 -7.09
N LEU A 221 -14.39 9.09 -6.22
CA LEU A 221 -12.96 8.76 -6.17
C LEU A 221 -12.58 7.70 -7.21
N GLY A 222 -13.37 6.63 -7.38
CA GLY A 222 -13.12 5.58 -8.37
C GLY A 222 -13.07 6.10 -9.80
N GLY A 223 -13.95 7.05 -10.13
CA GLY A 223 -14.03 7.76 -11.40
C GLY A 223 -13.21 9.06 -11.50
N ALA A 224 -12.37 9.40 -10.51
CA ALA A 224 -11.64 10.67 -10.49
C ALA A 224 -10.50 10.78 -11.53
N LEU A 225 -10.08 9.66 -12.12
CA LEU A 225 -8.97 9.56 -13.06
C LEU A 225 -9.46 9.08 -14.44
N PRO A 226 -8.83 9.53 -15.55
CA PRO A 226 -9.22 9.12 -16.89
C PRO A 226 -9.01 7.61 -17.09
N SER A 227 -9.83 7.00 -17.94
CA SER A 227 -9.85 5.54 -18.14
C SER A 227 -8.51 4.94 -18.57
N HIS A 228 -7.66 5.69 -19.28
CA HIS A 228 -6.33 5.23 -19.70
C HIS A 228 -5.28 5.23 -18.56
N ALA A 229 -5.58 5.83 -17.40
CA ALA A 229 -4.70 5.80 -16.23
C ALA A 229 -4.51 4.39 -15.65
N ARG A 230 -5.51 3.51 -15.87
CA ARG A 230 -5.47 2.09 -15.51
C ARG A 230 -5.15 1.25 -16.74
N ALA A 231 -4.05 0.50 -16.67
CA ALA A 231 -3.75 -0.56 -17.64
C ALA A 231 -4.61 -1.81 -17.38
N MET A 232 -4.79 -2.14 -16.09
CA MET A 232 -5.63 -3.22 -15.58
C MET A 232 -6.56 -2.66 -14.50
N ASP A 233 -7.81 -3.13 -14.46
CA ASP A 233 -8.83 -2.63 -13.51
C ASP A 233 -8.97 -3.54 -12.26
N ASP A 234 -8.11 -4.55 -12.10
CA ASP A 234 -8.11 -5.50 -10.98
C ASP A 234 -8.13 -4.83 -9.59
N GLY A 235 -7.39 -3.73 -9.43
CA GLY A 235 -7.34 -2.97 -8.18
C GLY A 235 -8.68 -2.30 -7.85
N LEU A 236 -9.30 -1.67 -8.86
CA LEU A 236 -10.63 -1.08 -8.77
C LEU A 236 -11.71 -2.14 -8.55
N TYR A 237 -11.61 -3.30 -9.22
CA TYR A 237 -12.49 -4.44 -8.99
C TYR A 237 -12.39 -4.94 -7.55
N ARG A 238 -11.18 -5.12 -7.01
CA ARG A 238 -10.96 -5.49 -5.60
C ARG A 238 -11.62 -4.47 -4.66
N ALA A 239 -11.48 -3.17 -4.92
CA ALA A 239 -12.09 -2.14 -4.10
C ALA A 239 -13.63 -2.19 -4.13
N ILE A 240 -14.22 -2.36 -5.31
CA ILE A 240 -15.68 -2.52 -5.48
C ILE A 240 -16.16 -3.80 -4.79
N ASP A 241 -15.40 -4.88 -4.86
CA ASP A 241 -15.75 -6.13 -4.19
C ASP A 241 -15.74 -5.98 -2.67
N THR A 242 -14.70 -5.36 -2.10
CA THR A 242 -14.63 -5.04 -0.67
C THR A 242 -15.82 -4.16 -0.26
N TYR A 243 -16.15 -3.14 -1.05
CA TYR A 243 -17.27 -2.24 -0.75
C TYR A 243 -18.60 -2.99 -0.69
N LEU A 244 -18.88 -3.83 -1.71
CA LEU A 244 -20.07 -4.69 -1.74
C LEU A 244 -20.08 -5.78 -0.66
N LYS A 245 -18.93 -6.10 -0.05
CA LYS A 245 -18.82 -7.00 1.11
C LYS A 245 -19.22 -6.30 2.41
N ALA A 246 -18.68 -5.10 2.63
CA ALA A 246 -18.93 -4.31 3.84
C ALA A 246 -20.32 -3.67 3.85
N HIS A 247 -20.90 -3.41 2.67
CA HIS A 247 -22.19 -2.72 2.51
C HIS A 247 -23.25 -3.65 1.86
N PRO A 248 -23.72 -4.71 2.55
CA PRO A 248 -24.71 -5.64 1.99
C PRO A 248 -26.04 -4.97 1.62
N GLY A 249 -26.37 -3.85 2.26
CA GLY A 249 -27.57 -3.05 2.01
C GLY A 249 -27.58 -2.27 0.68
N VAL A 250 -26.48 -2.21 -0.07
CA VAL A 250 -26.42 -1.48 -1.36
C VAL A 250 -27.43 -2.10 -2.35
N PRO A 251 -28.41 -1.32 -2.85
CA PRO A 251 -29.47 -1.84 -3.71
C PRO A 251 -28.95 -2.19 -5.11
N LYS A 252 -29.66 -3.07 -5.82
CA LYS A 252 -29.23 -3.61 -7.13
C LYS A 252 -28.92 -2.54 -8.18
N GLN A 253 -29.60 -1.39 -8.13
CA GLN A 253 -29.35 -0.26 -9.02
C GLN A 253 -27.95 0.35 -8.81
N ASP A 254 -27.51 0.46 -7.56
CA ASP A 254 -26.25 1.09 -7.17
C ASP A 254 -25.07 0.15 -7.39
N ARG A 255 -25.26 -1.16 -7.17
CA ARG A 255 -24.31 -2.18 -7.61
C ARG A 255 -24.03 -2.10 -9.10
N LYS A 256 -25.04 -1.80 -9.93
CA LYS A 256 -24.89 -1.53 -11.36
C LYS A 256 -24.16 -0.22 -11.63
N VAL A 257 -24.29 0.82 -10.78
CA VAL A 257 -23.48 2.05 -10.89
C VAL A 257 -22.01 1.73 -10.68
N LEU A 258 -21.67 1.04 -9.57
CA LEU A 258 -20.31 0.63 -9.22
C LEU A 258 -19.66 -0.22 -10.33
N CYS A 259 -20.37 -1.24 -10.84
CA CYS A 259 -19.83 -2.11 -11.89
C CYS A 259 -19.53 -1.39 -13.21
N ARG A 260 -20.11 -0.21 -13.48
CA ARG A 260 -19.78 0.58 -14.69
C ARG A 260 -18.44 1.32 -14.60
N LEU A 261 -17.82 1.36 -13.42
CA LEU A 261 -16.47 1.94 -13.25
C LEU A 261 -15.37 1.00 -13.80
N ILE A 262 -15.67 -0.29 -13.98
CA ILE A 262 -14.74 -1.32 -14.46
C ILE A 262 -14.92 -1.51 -15.97
N ASP A 263 -13.83 -1.47 -16.73
CA ASP A 263 -13.77 -2.01 -18.08
C ASP A 263 -13.41 -3.50 -18.02
N SER A 264 -14.37 -4.40 -18.25
CA SER A 264 -14.14 -5.85 -18.15
C SER A 264 -13.02 -6.37 -19.06
N ARG A 265 -12.72 -5.65 -20.16
CA ARG A 265 -11.61 -5.97 -21.06
C ARG A 265 -10.24 -5.81 -20.40
N LYS A 266 -10.16 -5.00 -19.33
CA LYS A 266 -8.95 -4.70 -18.53
C LYS A 266 -8.82 -5.54 -17.26
N LEU A 267 -9.70 -6.51 -17.04
CA LEU A 267 -9.50 -7.49 -15.97
C LEU A 267 -8.49 -8.55 -16.39
N SER A 268 -7.65 -8.99 -15.45
CA SER A 268 -6.84 -10.22 -15.58
C SER A 268 -7.74 -11.45 -15.64
N PRO A 269 -7.28 -12.59 -16.19
CA PRO A 269 -8.07 -13.82 -16.18
C PRO A 269 -8.44 -14.26 -14.75
N GLU A 270 -7.57 -14.03 -13.76
CA GLU A 270 -7.85 -14.30 -12.35
C GLU A 270 -8.95 -13.40 -11.79
N ALA A 271 -8.89 -12.08 -12.06
CA ALA A 271 -9.93 -11.14 -11.64
C ALA A 271 -11.26 -11.41 -12.37
N SER A 272 -11.21 -11.76 -13.66
CA SER A 272 -12.37 -12.15 -14.46
C SER A 272 -13.03 -13.42 -13.93
N LEU A 273 -12.26 -14.44 -13.55
CA LEU A 273 -12.78 -15.68 -12.94
C LEU A 273 -13.46 -15.37 -11.60
N HIS A 274 -12.81 -14.59 -10.73
CA HIS A 274 -13.41 -14.20 -9.45
C HIS A 274 -14.69 -13.37 -9.66
N ALA A 275 -14.71 -12.45 -10.63
CA ALA A 275 -15.90 -11.67 -10.98
C ALA A 275 -17.03 -12.53 -11.56
N ALA A 276 -16.72 -13.56 -12.35
CA ALA A 276 -17.73 -14.48 -12.89
C ALA A 276 -18.43 -15.31 -11.79
N GLN A 277 -17.74 -15.61 -10.69
CA GLN A 277 -18.25 -16.39 -9.56
C GLN A 277 -18.89 -15.52 -8.45
N ASN A 278 -18.88 -14.19 -8.59
CA ASN A 278 -19.23 -13.28 -7.50
C ASN A 278 -20.72 -12.92 -7.48
N GLU A 279 -21.48 -13.60 -6.62
CA GLU A 279 -22.93 -13.42 -6.42
C GLU A 279 -23.35 -11.98 -6.03
N ARG A 280 -22.43 -11.14 -5.54
CA ARG A 280 -22.73 -9.75 -5.19
C ARG A 280 -22.92 -8.86 -6.41
N LEU A 281 -22.34 -9.23 -7.55
CA LEU A 281 -22.40 -8.45 -8.80
C LEU A 281 -23.74 -8.65 -9.53
N PRO A 282 -24.27 -7.64 -10.23
CA PRO A 282 -25.41 -7.82 -11.11
C PRO A 282 -25.09 -8.80 -12.25
N VAL A 283 -26.02 -9.69 -12.59
CA VAL A 283 -25.90 -10.69 -13.69
C VAL A 283 -25.39 -10.07 -15.00
N ARG A 284 -25.81 -8.84 -15.33
CA ARG A 284 -25.33 -8.13 -16.52
C ARG A 284 -23.82 -7.84 -16.50
N ALA A 285 -23.25 -7.54 -15.34
CA ALA A 285 -21.81 -7.31 -15.19
C ALA A 285 -21.04 -8.63 -15.34
N VAL A 286 -21.52 -9.72 -14.71
CA VAL A 286 -20.97 -11.08 -14.89
C VAL A 286 -20.94 -11.48 -16.37
N ILE A 287 -22.04 -11.28 -17.09
CA ILE A 287 -22.14 -11.53 -18.53
C ILE A 287 -21.12 -10.69 -19.33
N GLN A 288 -20.92 -9.41 -18.98
CA GLN A 288 -19.92 -8.55 -19.62
C GLN A 288 -18.47 -8.98 -19.36
N VAL A 289 -18.18 -9.60 -18.23
CA VAL A 289 -16.87 -10.23 -17.93
C VAL A 289 -16.68 -11.46 -18.80
N LEU A 290 -17.65 -12.40 -18.79
CA LEU A 290 -17.59 -13.64 -19.56
C LEU A 290 -17.43 -13.40 -21.07
N PHE A 291 -18.18 -12.46 -21.66
CA PHE A 291 -18.01 -12.08 -23.07
C PHE A 291 -16.64 -11.45 -23.36
N SER A 292 -16.06 -10.71 -22.41
CA SER A 292 -14.74 -10.11 -22.59
C SER A 292 -13.64 -11.17 -22.60
N GLU A 293 -13.73 -12.19 -21.74
CA GLU A 293 -12.84 -13.36 -21.77
C GLU A 293 -13.02 -14.19 -23.05
N GLN A 294 -14.27 -14.48 -23.45
CA GLN A 294 -14.54 -15.17 -24.71
C GLN A 294 -13.93 -14.44 -25.92
N THR A 295 -13.96 -13.10 -25.92
CA THR A 295 -13.35 -12.28 -26.97
C THR A 295 -11.81 -12.35 -26.95
N LYS A 296 -11.18 -12.40 -25.76
CA LYS A 296 -9.73 -12.60 -25.62
C LYS A 296 -9.33 -13.99 -26.14
N LEU A 297 -10.06 -15.03 -25.74
CA LEU A 297 -9.86 -16.42 -26.18
C LEU A 297 -10.05 -16.59 -27.69
N SER A 298 -11.12 -16.04 -28.28
CA SER A 298 -11.36 -16.09 -29.73
C SER A 298 -10.18 -15.50 -30.49
N ARG A 299 -9.67 -14.33 -30.09
CA ARG A 299 -8.50 -13.71 -30.75
C ARG A 299 -7.24 -14.56 -30.68
N HIS A 300 -7.04 -15.34 -29.63
CA HIS A 300 -5.94 -16.32 -29.55
C HIS A 300 -6.17 -17.54 -30.46
N ILE A 301 -7.42 -17.96 -30.66
CA ILE A 301 -7.79 -19.03 -31.58
C ILE A 301 -7.64 -18.56 -33.04
N ASP A 302 -8.13 -17.37 -33.37
CA ASP A 302 -8.01 -16.75 -34.69
C ASP A 302 -6.54 -16.53 -35.10
N TRP A 303 -5.65 -16.29 -34.12
CA TRP A 303 -4.20 -16.18 -34.34
C TRP A 303 -3.47 -17.55 -34.42
N SER A 304 -4.08 -18.63 -33.93
CA SER A 304 -3.44 -19.96 -33.88
C SER A 304 -4.08 -21.01 -34.81
N GLY A 305 -5.25 -20.76 -35.40
CA GLY A 305 -6.00 -21.75 -36.17
C GLY A 305 -6.84 -21.21 -37.32
N SER A 306 -6.26 -21.19 -38.53
CA SER A 306 -7.03 -21.32 -39.78
C SER A 306 -6.19 -21.88 -40.93
N PHE A 307 -6.00 -23.20 -40.91
CA PHE A 307 -5.49 -23.99 -42.04
C PHE A 307 -6.45 -25.14 -42.40
N SER A 308 -7.75 -24.86 -42.56
CA SER A 308 -8.71 -25.71 -43.30
C SER A 308 -10.06 -25.01 -43.44
N GLY A 309 -10.54 -24.83 -44.67
CA GLY A 309 -11.82 -24.18 -44.96
C GLY A 309 -11.87 -23.60 -46.38
N THR A 310 -12.61 -24.25 -47.27
CA THR A 310 -12.59 -23.96 -48.72
C THR A 310 -13.47 -22.78 -49.14
N ARG A 311 -12.87 -21.83 -49.86
CA ARG A 311 -13.43 -21.07 -51.02
C ARG A 311 -14.92 -20.63 -50.95
N SER A 312 -15.15 -19.33 -50.76
CA SER A 312 -15.77 -18.45 -51.78
C SER A 312 -15.68 -16.96 -51.37
N PRO A 313 -15.51 -16.00 -52.29
CA PRO A 313 -15.27 -14.59 -51.94
C PRO A 313 -16.51 -13.69 -52.10
N ASN A 314 -16.52 -12.55 -51.39
CA ASN A 314 -17.01 -11.29 -51.96
C ASN A 314 -16.32 -10.08 -51.29
N PRO A 315 -16.12 -8.94 -51.99
CA PRO A 315 -15.23 -7.88 -51.54
C PRO A 315 -15.97 -6.79 -50.73
N GLY A 316 -15.35 -6.37 -49.63
CA GLY A 316 -15.78 -5.24 -48.80
C GLY A 316 -14.56 -4.54 -48.22
N LEU A 317 -14.32 -3.32 -48.68
CA LEU A 317 -13.16 -2.47 -48.44
C LEU A 317 -12.70 -2.42 -46.96
N ASP A 318 -11.47 -2.88 -46.66
CA ASP A 318 -10.57 -2.21 -45.71
C ASP A 318 -9.12 -2.73 -45.84
N ALA A 319 -8.14 -1.93 -45.39
CA ALA A 319 -6.75 -2.07 -45.77
C ALA A 319 -6.08 -3.38 -45.29
N PRO A 320 -5.33 -4.11 -46.14
CA PRO A 320 -4.66 -5.33 -45.72
C PRO A 320 -3.48 -5.02 -44.79
N ALA A 321 -3.57 -5.48 -43.54
CA ALA A 321 -2.38 -5.80 -42.76
C ALA A 321 -1.50 -6.71 -43.64
N ARG A 322 -0.23 -6.34 -43.84
CA ARG A 322 0.68 -7.07 -44.74
C ARG A 322 0.75 -8.54 -44.30
N CYS A 323 0.20 -9.45 -45.10
CA CYS A 323 0.40 -10.88 -44.90
C CYS A 323 1.90 -11.15 -44.97
N LEU A 324 2.49 -11.56 -43.84
CA LEU A 324 3.89 -11.96 -43.79
C LEU A 324 4.10 -13.10 -44.78
N SER A 325 5.13 -12.96 -45.62
CA SER A 325 5.53 -13.98 -46.59
C SER A 325 5.84 -15.29 -45.86
N LYS A 326 5.64 -16.42 -46.54
CA LYS A 326 6.04 -17.74 -46.02
C LYS A 326 7.52 -17.78 -45.61
N ARG A 327 8.37 -16.94 -46.23
CA ARG A 327 9.78 -16.75 -45.85
C ARG A 327 9.94 -15.99 -44.51
N GLU A 328 9.11 -14.99 -44.24
CA GLU A 328 9.13 -14.18 -43.01
C GLU A 328 8.55 -14.97 -41.82
N MET A 329 7.46 -15.72 -42.02
CA MET A 329 6.92 -16.63 -41.01
C MET A 329 7.94 -17.70 -40.61
N ASN A 330 8.64 -18.30 -41.59
CA ASN A 330 9.72 -19.24 -41.32
C ASN A 330 10.90 -18.58 -40.58
N ALA A 331 11.24 -17.32 -40.91
CA ALA A 331 12.28 -16.57 -40.20
C ALA A 331 11.91 -16.33 -38.73
N GLN A 332 10.67 -15.92 -38.45
CA GLN A 332 10.16 -15.76 -37.08
C GLN A 332 10.13 -17.10 -36.32
N GLN A 333 9.76 -18.21 -36.96
CA GLN A 333 9.82 -19.53 -36.31
C GLN A 333 11.26 -19.99 -36.01
N MET A 334 12.23 -19.65 -36.86
CA MET A 334 13.65 -19.89 -36.59
C MET A 334 14.16 -19.00 -35.45
N GLU A 335 13.73 -17.73 -35.39
CA GLU A 335 14.07 -16.81 -34.31
C GLU A 335 13.47 -17.25 -32.97
N ILE A 336 12.21 -17.71 -32.95
CA ILE A 336 11.58 -18.31 -31.76
C ILE A 336 12.33 -19.57 -31.29
N LYS A 337 12.77 -20.44 -32.21
CA LYS A 337 13.59 -21.62 -31.85
C LYS A 337 14.92 -21.21 -31.24
N LYS A 338 15.63 -20.27 -31.86
CA LYS A 338 16.89 -19.71 -31.34
C LYS A 338 16.70 -19.08 -29.96
N LEU A 339 15.63 -18.29 -29.76
CA LEU A 339 15.30 -17.67 -28.47
C LEU A 339 15.01 -18.72 -27.39
N LYS A 340 14.37 -19.85 -27.72
CA LYS A 340 14.19 -20.97 -26.78
C LYS A 340 15.51 -21.64 -26.40
N GLU A 341 16.42 -21.85 -27.36
CA GLU A 341 17.77 -22.37 -27.08
C GLU A 341 18.60 -21.39 -26.24
N ASP A 342 18.54 -20.09 -26.54
CA ASP A 342 19.18 -19.03 -25.77
C ASP A 342 18.64 -18.97 -24.32
N LEU A 343 17.32 -19.15 -24.13
CA LEU A 343 16.68 -19.15 -22.81
C LEU A 343 17.08 -20.38 -21.99
N LEU A 344 17.11 -21.58 -22.59
CA LEU A 344 17.65 -22.80 -21.95
C LEU A 344 19.13 -22.65 -21.58
N ARG A 345 19.94 -22.03 -22.46
CA ARG A 345 21.35 -21.72 -22.17
C ARG A 345 21.47 -20.77 -20.97
N VAL A 346 20.71 -19.68 -20.92
CA VAL A 346 20.69 -18.76 -19.78
C VAL A 346 20.22 -19.46 -18.49
N GLN A 347 19.19 -20.31 -18.55
CA GLN A 347 18.72 -21.08 -17.40
C GLN A 347 19.83 -21.98 -16.84
N SER A 348 20.55 -22.71 -17.69
CA SER A 348 21.71 -23.52 -17.26
C SER A 348 22.84 -22.68 -16.65
N GLN A 349 23.09 -21.47 -17.16
CA GLN A 349 24.06 -20.53 -16.60
C GLN A 349 23.63 -20.02 -15.23
N CYS A 350 22.35 -19.71 -15.03
CA CYS A 350 21.78 -19.33 -13.73
C CYS A 350 21.95 -20.46 -12.71
N ILE A 351 21.63 -21.71 -13.08
CA ILE A 351 21.79 -22.89 -12.22
C ILE A 351 23.27 -23.12 -11.87
N ALA A 352 24.19 -23.00 -12.84
CA ALA A 352 25.63 -23.11 -12.61
C ALA A 352 26.15 -22.01 -11.67
N MET A 353 25.69 -20.76 -11.85
CA MET A 353 26.06 -19.62 -11.00
C MET A 353 25.51 -19.77 -9.58
N GLN A 354 24.29 -20.29 -9.42
CA GLN A 354 23.69 -20.62 -8.13
C GLN A 354 24.49 -21.70 -7.39
N MET A 355 24.92 -22.77 -8.08
CA MET A 355 25.84 -23.77 -7.51
C MET A 355 27.21 -23.19 -7.14
N GLN A 356 27.74 -22.22 -7.90
CA GLN A 356 28.98 -21.54 -7.50
C GLN A 356 28.79 -20.66 -6.26
N MET A 357 27.66 -19.96 -6.16
CA MET A 357 27.32 -19.13 -5.01
C MET A 357 27.15 -19.98 -3.74
N GLU A 358 26.55 -21.17 -3.85
CA GLU A 358 26.44 -22.14 -2.75
C GLU A 358 27.82 -22.70 -2.34
N LYS A 359 28.66 -23.09 -3.29
CA LYS A 359 30.07 -23.50 -3.03
C LYS A 359 30.90 -22.38 -2.39
N MET A 360 30.62 -21.12 -2.70
CA MET A 360 31.24 -19.95 -2.06
C MET A 360 30.72 -19.75 -0.62
N LEU A 361 29.44 -20.03 -0.38
CA LEU A 361 28.81 -19.95 0.94
C LEU A 361 29.39 -21.03 1.88
N ASP A 362 29.57 -22.25 1.41
CA ASP A 362 30.15 -23.34 2.20
C ASP A 362 31.65 -23.16 2.44
N LYS A 363 32.41 -22.61 1.47
CA LYS A 363 33.79 -22.16 1.71
C LYS A 363 33.87 -21.07 2.78
N LYS A 364 32.88 -20.15 2.86
CA LYS A 364 32.78 -19.15 3.95
C LYS A 364 32.39 -19.76 5.31
N LYS A 365 31.60 -20.84 5.35
CA LYS A 365 31.31 -21.58 6.61
C LYS A 365 32.57 -22.19 7.24
N GLY A 366 33.63 -22.43 6.46
CA GLY A 366 34.90 -22.98 6.95
C GLY A 366 35.74 -22.04 7.85
N PHE A 367 35.43 -20.74 7.94
CA PHE A 367 36.33 -19.77 8.58
C PHE A 367 35.72 -18.90 9.71
N PHE A 368 34.46 -19.07 10.08
CA PHE A 368 33.82 -18.28 11.14
C PHE A 368 33.09 -19.14 12.19
N ARG A 369 33.80 -19.50 13.27
CA ARG A 369 33.18 -19.94 14.53
C ARG A 369 32.98 -18.73 15.46
N TRP A 370 31.79 -18.14 15.46
CA TRP A 370 31.29 -17.37 16.59
C TRP A 370 30.15 -18.12 17.28
N ARG A 371 30.17 -18.14 18.62
CA ARG A 371 29.19 -18.87 19.44
C ARG A 371 27.92 -18.03 19.62
N LYS A 372 26.79 -18.74 19.75
CA LYS A 372 25.52 -18.38 20.42
C LYS A 372 25.32 -16.89 20.78
N LEU A 373 24.34 -16.29 20.13
CA LEU A 373 23.10 -15.70 20.69
C LEU A 373 22.23 -15.40 19.44
N GLY A 374 20.93 -15.68 19.35
CA GLY A 374 19.98 -16.03 20.39
C GLY A 374 18.66 -15.31 20.13
N LEU A 375 18.06 -15.45 18.94
CA LEU A 375 16.72 -14.95 18.62
C LEU A 375 16.11 -15.78 17.47
N LYS A 376 14.93 -16.35 17.68
CA LYS A 376 14.08 -16.93 16.61
C LYS A 376 12.91 -15.96 16.35
N PRO A 377 12.61 -15.67 15.08
CA PRO A 377 11.24 -15.51 14.64
C PRO A 377 10.80 -16.76 13.87
N SER A 378 9.62 -17.29 14.18
CA SER A 378 8.98 -18.29 13.33
C SER A 378 8.48 -17.65 12.05
N PHE A 379 8.90 -18.15 10.90
CA PHE A 379 8.11 -18.09 9.68
C PHE A 379 8.05 -19.50 9.07
N LYS A 380 6.89 -20.14 9.23
CA LYS A 380 6.45 -21.25 8.37
C LYS A 380 5.37 -20.68 7.46
N SER A 381 5.67 -20.52 6.17
CA SER A 381 4.64 -20.52 5.13
C SER A 381 4.79 -21.79 4.31
N SER A 382 3.68 -22.51 4.17
CA SER A 382 3.58 -23.76 3.44
C SER A 382 3.52 -23.51 1.93
N VAL A 383 4.49 -24.03 1.18
CA VAL A 383 4.36 -24.27 -0.28
C VAL A 383 5.00 -25.61 -0.61
N SER A 384 4.22 -26.69 -0.53
CA SER A 384 4.60 -28.01 -1.08
C SER A 384 3.37 -28.94 -1.18
N ALA A 385 2.42 -28.61 -2.06
CA ALA A 385 1.35 -29.52 -2.47
C ALA A 385 0.61 -28.99 -3.72
N PHE A 386 1.23 -29.10 -4.90
CA PHE A 386 0.52 -29.37 -6.17
C PHE A 386 1.53 -29.65 -7.30
N GLU A 387 1.98 -30.90 -7.41
CA GLU A 387 2.61 -31.39 -8.65
C GLU A 387 2.60 -32.94 -8.68
N LYS A 388 1.50 -33.50 -9.21
CA LYS A 388 1.40 -34.82 -9.87
C LYS A 388 -0.07 -35.16 -10.17
N ILE A 389 -0.36 -35.41 -11.45
CA ILE A 389 -1.29 -36.41 -12.01
C ILE A 389 -1.10 -36.38 -13.54
N GLU A 390 -1.40 -37.51 -14.19
CA GLU A 390 -1.22 -37.92 -15.60
C GLU A 390 0.08 -38.72 -15.88
N GLU A 391 0.04 -39.95 -16.42
CA GLU A 391 -1.06 -40.85 -16.86
C GLU A 391 -0.73 -42.33 -16.50
N GLN A 392 -1.74 -43.19 -16.35
CA GLN A 392 -1.91 -44.41 -17.19
C GLN A 392 -3.18 -45.20 -16.82
N GLU A 393 -3.85 -45.70 -17.85
CA GLU A 393 -5.05 -46.54 -17.80
C GLU A 393 -4.70 -48.02 -17.56
N ALA A 394 -5.57 -48.76 -16.85
CA ALA A 394 -5.86 -50.17 -17.11
C ALA A 394 -7.14 -50.63 -16.37
N GLU A 395 -7.89 -51.51 -17.03
CA GLU A 395 -9.21 -52.04 -16.67
C GLU A 395 -9.22 -52.95 -15.41
N GLY A 396 -10.40 -53.19 -14.83
CA GLY A 396 -10.61 -54.24 -13.82
C GLY A 396 -11.96 -54.15 -13.08
N GLU A 397 -12.89 -55.06 -13.41
CA GLU A 397 -14.24 -55.16 -12.81
C GLU A 397 -14.23 -55.71 -11.37
N GLY A 398 -15.31 -55.49 -10.60
CA GLY A 398 -15.54 -56.21 -9.32
C GLY A 398 -16.58 -55.56 -8.41
N GLU A 399 -17.75 -56.20 -8.27
CA GLU A 399 -18.87 -55.78 -7.40
C GLU A 399 -18.60 -56.05 -5.90
N GLY A 400 -19.33 -55.38 -5.00
CA GLY A 400 -19.38 -55.76 -3.58
C GLY A 400 -19.99 -54.72 -2.63
N GLU A 401 -21.26 -54.90 -2.26
CA GLU A 401 -21.89 -54.17 -1.15
C GLU A 401 -21.34 -54.62 0.22
N ALA A 402 -21.26 -53.71 1.20
CA ALA A 402 -21.84 -53.90 2.55
C ALA A 402 -21.51 -52.73 3.49
N ALA A 403 -22.49 -52.32 4.29
CA ALA A 403 -22.30 -51.41 5.43
C ALA A 403 -21.96 -52.18 6.72
N PHE A 404 -21.43 -51.46 7.73
CA PHE A 404 -21.67 -51.55 9.19
C PHE A 404 -20.39 -51.35 10.03
N GLY A 405 -20.57 -50.77 11.23
CA GLY A 405 -19.79 -51.21 12.40
C GLY A 405 -18.89 -50.17 13.10
N LEU A 406 -19.41 -49.64 14.21
CA LEU A 406 -18.64 -49.01 15.30
C LEU A 406 -17.37 -49.77 15.71
N GLN A 407 -16.27 -49.05 16.05
CA GLN A 407 -15.76 -48.93 17.43
C GLN A 407 -14.43 -48.15 17.56
N THR A 408 -14.34 -47.31 18.60
CA THR A 408 -13.11 -46.71 19.14
C THR A 408 -12.62 -47.46 20.38
N PRO A 409 -11.29 -47.56 20.61
CA PRO A 409 -10.72 -47.74 21.95
C PRO A 409 -10.11 -46.45 22.54
N MET A 410 -9.89 -46.46 23.86
CA MET A 410 -9.45 -45.34 24.71
C MET A 410 -7.90 -45.15 24.68
N ASP A 411 -7.25 -44.11 25.22
CA ASP A 411 -7.20 -43.88 26.68
C ASP A 411 -6.63 -42.51 27.16
N MET A 412 -7.09 -42.12 28.36
CA MET A 412 -6.49 -41.26 29.42
C MET A 412 -5.25 -40.40 29.12
N LYS A 413 -5.18 -39.09 29.47
CA LYS A 413 -5.32 -38.41 30.80
C LYS A 413 -5.11 -36.88 30.60
N ALA A 414 -5.33 -35.90 31.49
CA ALA A 414 -5.83 -35.81 32.89
C ALA A 414 -6.25 -34.36 33.27
N LYS A 415 -6.90 -34.21 34.45
CA LYS A 415 -6.99 -33.03 35.36
C LYS A 415 -7.57 -31.69 34.85
N LEU A 416 -8.84 -31.47 35.20
CA LEU A 416 -9.48 -30.16 35.37
C LEU A 416 -9.67 -29.85 36.87
N VAL A 417 -9.44 -28.61 37.32
CA VAL A 417 -9.70 -28.15 38.69
C VAL A 417 -11.07 -27.46 38.78
N ARG A 418 -11.76 -27.57 39.92
CA ARG A 418 -13.19 -27.27 40.09
C ARG A 418 -13.47 -26.25 41.21
N GLY A 419 -14.45 -25.38 40.99
CA GLY A 419 -15.11 -24.55 42.04
C GLY A 419 -14.94 -23.03 41.83
N LYS A 420 -15.92 -22.17 42.15
CA LYS A 420 -17.24 -22.36 42.79
C LYS A 420 -18.26 -21.33 42.26
N THR A 421 -19.54 -21.71 42.21
CA THR A 421 -20.73 -20.83 42.20
C THR A 421 -21.14 -20.50 43.65
N PRO A 422 -21.88 -19.41 44.00
CA PRO A 422 -23.34 -19.23 43.71
C PRO A 422 -23.79 -17.72 43.66
N PRO A 423 -25.07 -17.30 43.84
CA PRO A 423 -26.39 -17.93 43.60
C PRO A 423 -27.30 -17.13 42.62
N LYS A 424 -28.57 -17.55 42.49
CA LYS A 424 -29.63 -17.05 41.57
C LYS A 424 -30.53 -15.95 42.16
N TRP A 425 -31.17 -15.14 41.30
CA TRP A 425 -32.58 -14.65 41.26
C TRP A 425 -32.63 -13.45 40.26
N ARG A 426 -33.70 -13.08 39.53
CA ARG A 426 -35.08 -13.58 39.29
C ARG A 426 -35.49 -13.09 37.86
N LYS A 427 -36.52 -13.68 37.25
CA LYS A 427 -37.29 -13.03 36.15
C LYS A 427 -38.50 -12.30 36.75
N SER A 428 -38.88 -11.16 36.17
CA SER A 428 -40.28 -10.81 35.87
C SER A 428 -40.37 -9.54 35.02
N MET A 429 -41.48 -9.40 34.30
CA MET A 429 -41.78 -8.30 33.37
C MET A 429 -42.39 -7.10 34.09
N SER A 430 -42.01 -5.89 33.65
CA SER A 430 -42.87 -4.79 33.18
C SER A 430 -42.00 -3.70 32.57
#